data_AF-A0A1M7ADV2-F1
#
_entry.id   AF-A0A1M7ADV2-F1
#
_cell.length_a   1.000
_cell.length_b   1.000
_cell.length_c   1.000
_cell.angle_alpha   90.00
_cell.angle_beta   90.00
_cell.angle_gamma   90.00
#
_symmetry.space_group_name_H-M   'P 1'
#
loop_
_entity.id
_entity.type
_entity.pdbx_description
1 polymer ?
#
loop_
_entity_poly.entity_id
_entity_poly.type
_entity_poly.pdbx_seq_one_letter_code
_entity_poly.pdbx_strand_id
1 'polypeptide(L)'
;MDVYIFQHVEYEGPGAILPYLQAKGHKVHVVRLYAGDRIPHEDEVDFAIMMGGPMSVLDEADYPYFVREKELCRDMVQLGKPILGICLGAQMIASAFGAAIRRSPEKEIGWFPVEWENGMSESMTAFHWHGETFDIPKQAVALARSEACPRQAFRLGSALALQFHLETTLESMESMLKNGAEEIESASGCKYVQSVEDIRKTCAENIGKNNDTLVKILDFMLAKK
;
A
#
# COMPACT_ATOMS: atom_id res chain seq x y z
N MET A 1 -17.51 13.10 -2.85
CA MET A 1 -16.04 13.21 -2.91
C MET A 1 -15.59 12.50 -4.16
N ASP A 2 -14.68 13.13 -4.88
CA ASP A 2 -13.94 12.53 -5.99
C ASP A 2 -12.71 11.82 -5.41
N VAL A 3 -12.74 10.49 -5.42
CA VAL A 3 -11.67 9.63 -4.89
C VAL A 3 -10.88 9.07 -6.06
N TYR A 4 -9.56 9.21 -6.03
CA TYR A 4 -8.67 8.70 -7.09
C TYR A 4 -7.80 7.56 -6.57
N ILE A 5 -7.81 6.45 -7.29
CA ILE A 5 -6.99 5.27 -7.01
C ILE A 5 -5.95 5.14 -8.13
N PHE A 6 -4.68 5.22 -7.77
CA PHE A 6 -3.55 5.11 -8.68
C PHE A 6 -3.07 3.66 -8.74
N GLN A 7 -3.27 3.01 -9.88
CA GLN A 7 -2.96 1.60 -10.10
C GLN A 7 -1.74 1.46 -11.02
N HIS A 8 -0.71 0.77 -10.53
CA HIS A 8 0.60 0.68 -11.21
C HIS A 8 0.73 -0.52 -12.13
N VAL A 9 -0.03 -1.60 -11.91
CA VAL A 9 -0.06 -2.79 -12.77
C VAL A 9 -1.47 -3.38 -12.82
N GLU A 10 -1.79 -4.09 -13.89
CA GLU A 10 -3.14 -4.64 -14.12
C GLU A 10 -3.57 -5.64 -13.03
N TYR A 11 -2.64 -6.45 -12.52
CA TYR A 11 -2.93 -7.54 -11.59
C TYR A 11 -2.97 -7.14 -10.11
N GLU A 12 -2.57 -5.91 -9.79
CA GLU A 12 -2.54 -5.36 -8.42
C GLU A 12 -3.53 -4.19 -8.32
N GLY A 13 -4.81 -4.54 -8.38
CA GLY A 13 -5.92 -3.60 -8.34
C GLY A 13 -6.33 -3.18 -6.92
N PRO A 14 -7.37 -2.33 -6.80
CA PRO A 14 -7.81 -1.78 -5.52
C PRO A 14 -8.40 -2.80 -4.52
N GLY A 15 -8.58 -4.07 -4.91
CA GLY A 15 -9.14 -5.10 -4.03
C GLY A 15 -10.45 -4.65 -3.36
N ALA A 16 -10.51 -4.80 -2.03
CA ALA A 16 -11.66 -4.44 -1.21
C ALA A 16 -11.95 -2.92 -1.14
N ILE A 17 -11.00 -2.05 -1.51
CA ILE A 17 -11.13 -0.59 -1.43
C ILE A 17 -12.23 -0.09 -2.38
N LEU A 18 -12.18 -0.52 -3.65
CA LEU A 18 -13.09 -0.04 -4.68
C LEU A 18 -14.57 -0.30 -4.36
N PRO A 19 -15.01 -1.55 -4.09
CA PRO A 19 -16.42 -1.81 -3.80
C PRO A 19 -16.87 -1.10 -2.51
N TYR A 20 -15.99 -0.97 -1.52
CA TYR A 20 -16.30 -0.25 -0.29
C TYR A 20 -16.56 1.25 -0.53
N LEU A 21 -15.67 1.93 -1.25
CA LEU A 21 -15.84 3.37 -1.56
C LEU A 21 -17.05 3.64 -2.45
N GLN A 22 -17.32 2.75 -3.41
CA GLN A 22 -18.53 2.82 -4.24
C GLN A 22 -19.80 2.63 -3.41
N ALA A 23 -19.82 1.69 -2.46
CA ALA A 23 -20.94 1.47 -1.56
C ALA A 23 -21.21 2.67 -0.64
N LYS A 24 -20.18 3.45 -0.30
CA LYS A 24 -20.31 4.73 0.43
C LYS A 24 -20.81 5.90 -0.45
N GLY A 25 -21.04 5.68 -1.74
CA GLY A 25 -21.55 6.68 -2.68
C GLY A 25 -20.48 7.68 -3.15
N HIS A 26 -19.20 7.36 -3.01
CA HIS A 26 -18.12 8.19 -3.55
C HIS A 26 -17.98 8.01 -5.06
N LYS A 27 -17.54 9.06 -5.75
CA LYS A 27 -17.21 9.01 -7.17
C LYS A 27 -15.76 8.55 -7.28
N VAL A 28 -15.56 7.27 -7.59
CA VAL A 28 -14.23 6.64 -7.61
C VAL A 28 -13.70 6.61 -9.03
N HIS A 29 -12.48 7.11 -9.21
CA HIS A 29 -11.73 7.11 -10.46
C HIS A 29 -10.51 6.20 -10.30
N VAL A 30 -10.35 5.21 -11.17
CA VAL A 30 -9.14 4.38 -11.20
C VAL A 30 -8.23 4.93 -12.31
N VAL A 31 -7.06 5.43 -11.93
CA VAL A 31 -6.01 5.93 -12.82
C VAL A 31 -5.05 4.78 -13.09
N ARG A 32 -5.15 4.16 -14.26
CA ARG A 32 -4.27 3.05 -14.66
C ARG A 32 -2.99 3.64 -15.24
N LEU A 33 -1.99 3.83 -14.38
CA LEU A 33 -0.71 4.43 -14.76
C LEU A 33 0.02 3.58 -15.80
N TYR A 34 -0.07 2.25 -15.69
CA TYR A 34 0.46 1.33 -16.70
C TYR A 34 -0.17 1.48 -18.09
N ALA A 35 -1.37 2.06 -18.19
CA ALA A 35 -2.08 2.31 -19.44
C ALA A 35 -1.94 3.76 -19.94
N GLY A 36 -1.19 4.60 -19.22
CA GLY A 36 -0.99 6.00 -19.57
C GLY A 36 -2.18 6.92 -19.24
N ASP A 37 -3.06 6.51 -18.32
CA ASP A 37 -4.13 7.39 -17.83
C ASP A 37 -3.53 8.67 -17.19
N ARG A 38 -4.19 9.81 -17.38
CA ARG A 38 -3.73 11.12 -16.87
C ARG A 38 -3.79 11.16 -15.34
N ILE A 39 -2.72 11.62 -14.71
CA ILE A 39 -2.72 12.00 -13.28
C ILE A 39 -3.50 13.32 -13.10
N PRO A 40 -4.52 13.39 -12.23
CA PRO A 40 -5.28 14.59 -11.98
C PRO A 40 -4.45 15.71 -11.33
N HIS A 41 -4.97 16.93 -11.39
CA HIS A 41 -4.50 18.01 -10.53
C HIS A 41 -5.08 17.87 -9.12
N GLU A 42 -4.39 18.42 -8.14
CA GLU A 42 -4.71 18.33 -6.72
C GLU A 42 -6.07 18.93 -6.36
N ASP A 43 -6.60 19.86 -7.15
CA ASP A 43 -7.93 20.45 -6.99
C ASP A 43 -9.07 19.51 -7.42
N GLU A 44 -8.78 18.55 -8.30
CA GLU A 44 -9.73 17.53 -8.75
C GLU A 44 -9.90 16.37 -7.75
N VAL A 45 -8.95 16.20 -6.82
CA VAL A 45 -8.87 15.04 -5.92
C VAL A 45 -9.31 15.42 -4.51
N ASP A 46 -10.30 14.72 -3.95
CA ASP A 46 -10.66 14.88 -2.53
C ASP A 46 -9.95 13.86 -1.63
N PHE A 47 -9.65 12.67 -2.17
CA PHE A 47 -8.92 11.59 -1.48
C PHE A 47 -8.14 10.78 -2.53
N ALA A 48 -6.85 10.53 -2.27
CA ALA A 48 -6.00 9.71 -3.12
C ALA A 48 -5.63 8.38 -2.44
N ILE A 49 -5.56 7.32 -3.24
CA ILE A 49 -5.06 6.01 -2.83
C ILE A 49 -4.00 5.56 -3.84
N MET A 50 -2.76 5.45 -3.40
CA MET A 50 -1.63 4.99 -4.22
C MET A 50 -1.42 3.50 -3.95
N MET A 51 -1.70 2.66 -4.95
CA MET A 51 -1.62 1.20 -4.82
C MET A 51 -0.18 0.70 -4.84
N GLY A 52 0.02 -0.59 -4.60
CA GLY A 52 1.32 -1.21 -4.78
C GLY A 52 1.68 -1.46 -6.25
N GLY A 53 2.78 -2.16 -6.46
CA GLY A 53 3.33 -2.52 -7.76
C GLY A 53 4.71 -3.16 -7.63
N PRO A 54 5.16 -3.93 -8.63
CA PRO A 54 6.45 -4.65 -8.62
C PRO A 54 7.68 -3.74 -8.83
N MET A 55 7.47 -2.47 -9.17
CA MET A 55 8.54 -1.50 -9.48
C MET A 55 9.30 -1.08 -8.21
N SER A 56 10.49 -0.49 -8.38
CA SER A 56 11.04 0.37 -7.34
C SER A 56 10.61 1.82 -7.56
N VAL A 57 10.29 2.53 -6.48
CA VAL A 57 10.03 3.99 -6.51
C VAL A 57 11.25 4.80 -7.01
N LEU A 58 12.43 4.17 -7.05
CA LEU A 58 13.67 4.74 -7.54
C LEU A 58 13.80 4.70 -9.06
N ASP A 59 12.97 3.92 -9.76
CA ASP A 59 13.05 3.70 -11.21
C ASP A 59 12.35 4.81 -12.02
N GLU A 60 12.52 6.08 -11.62
CA GLU A 60 11.84 7.24 -12.26
C GLU A 60 12.19 7.41 -13.74
N ALA A 61 13.35 6.92 -14.18
CA ALA A 61 13.76 6.95 -15.58
C ALA A 61 12.88 6.03 -16.45
N ASP A 62 12.49 4.87 -15.91
CA ASP A 62 11.64 3.89 -16.58
C ASP A 62 10.16 4.20 -16.36
N TYR A 63 9.83 4.89 -15.27
CA TYR A 63 8.46 5.29 -14.90
C TYR A 63 8.36 6.80 -14.64
N PRO A 64 8.41 7.66 -15.68
CA PRO A 64 8.40 9.12 -15.51
C PRO A 64 7.16 9.67 -14.78
N TYR A 65 6.05 8.92 -14.78
CA TYR A 65 4.83 9.31 -14.07
C TYR A 65 5.01 9.34 -12.53
N PHE A 66 6.00 8.64 -11.98
CA PHE A 66 6.33 8.72 -10.54
C PHE A 66 6.69 10.14 -10.10
N VAL A 67 7.34 10.94 -10.96
CA VAL A 67 7.66 12.34 -10.63
C VAL A 67 6.36 13.12 -10.35
N ARG A 68 5.38 12.99 -11.24
CA ARG A 68 4.10 13.68 -11.12
C ARG A 68 3.26 13.13 -9.98
N GLU A 69 3.31 11.84 -9.72
CA GLU A 69 2.61 11.21 -8.59
C GLU A 69 3.19 11.69 -7.24
N LYS A 70 4.51 11.79 -7.12
CA LYS A 70 5.18 12.39 -5.94
C LYS A 70 4.84 13.86 -5.75
N GLU A 71 4.71 14.63 -6.84
CA GLU A 71 4.23 16.02 -6.79
C GLU A 71 2.80 16.08 -6.22
N LEU A 72 1.87 15.35 -6.82
CA LEU A 72 0.48 15.30 -6.35
C LEU A 72 0.40 14.89 -4.86
N CYS A 73 1.23 13.93 -4.45
CA CYS A 73 1.34 13.52 -3.04
C CYS A 73 1.69 14.71 -2.13
N ARG A 74 2.74 15.46 -2.47
CA ARG A 74 3.17 16.64 -1.69
C ARG A 74 2.08 17.70 -1.64
N ASP A 75 1.48 18.01 -2.78
CA ASP A 75 0.46 19.06 -2.91
C ASP A 75 -0.78 18.72 -2.07
N MET A 76 -1.25 17.48 -2.15
CA MET A 76 -2.38 17.00 -1.36
C MET A 76 -2.10 17.00 0.14
N VAL A 77 -0.92 16.57 0.59
CA VAL A 77 -0.54 16.63 2.01
C VAL A 77 -0.45 18.07 2.50
N GLN A 78 0.08 18.99 1.68
CA GLN A 78 0.15 20.41 2.01
C GLN A 78 -1.25 21.03 2.14
N LEU A 79 -2.21 20.58 1.33
CA LEU A 79 -3.63 20.97 1.40
C LEU A 79 -4.41 20.23 2.49
N GLY A 80 -3.78 19.31 3.23
CA GLY A 80 -4.44 18.50 4.26
C GLY A 80 -5.42 17.46 3.71
N LYS A 81 -5.39 17.18 2.40
CA LYS A 81 -6.25 16.18 1.77
C LYS A 81 -5.75 14.77 2.09
N PRO A 82 -6.62 13.81 2.41
CA PRO A 82 -6.21 12.45 2.78
C PRO A 82 -5.50 11.75 1.61
N ILE A 83 -4.47 10.97 1.95
CA ILE A 83 -3.76 10.09 1.01
C ILE A 83 -3.45 8.77 1.70
N LEU A 84 -3.83 7.64 1.11
CA LEU A 84 -3.44 6.31 1.55
C LEU A 84 -2.42 5.73 0.56
N GLY A 85 -1.24 5.33 1.02
CA GLY A 85 -0.26 4.60 0.22
C GLY A 85 -0.14 3.16 0.70
N ILE A 86 -0.14 2.21 -0.24
CA ILE A 86 -0.04 0.77 0.02
C ILE A 86 1.17 0.22 -0.73
N CYS A 87 2.04 -0.52 -0.04
CA CYS A 87 3.28 -1.10 -0.58
C CYS A 87 4.13 -0.07 -1.37
N LEU A 88 4.17 -0.14 -2.70
CA LEU A 88 4.81 0.87 -3.55
C LEU A 88 4.30 2.29 -3.25
N GLY A 89 2.99 2.47 -3.06
CA GLY A 89 2.40 3.76 -2.70
C GLY A 89 2.87 4.29 -1.34
N ALA A 90 3.15 3.41 -0.37
CA ALA A 90 3.73 3.82 0.91
C ALA A 90 5.17 4.32 0.74
N GLN A 91 5.95 3.63 -0.09
CA GLN A 91 7.29 4.07 -0.49
C GLN A 91 7.25 5.37 -1.30
N MET A 92 6.22 5.56 -2.14
CA MET A 92 6.00 6.78 -2.92
C MET A 92 5.84 7.99 -2.00
N ILE A 93 4.99 7.86 -0.97
CA ILE A 93 4.81 8.90 0.06
C ILE A 93 6.14 9.16 0.78
N ALA A 94 6.87 8.12 1.19
CA ALA A 94 8.14 8.30 1.87
C ALA A 94 9.17 9.05 1.00
N SER A 95 9.32 8.62 -0.27
CA SER A 95 10.21 9.23 -1.26
C SER A 95 9.82 10.67 -1.58
N ALA A 96 8.53 10.95 -1.73
CA ALA A 96 8.01 12.30 -1.98
C ALA A 96 8.41 13.31 -0.90
N PHE A 97 8.62 12.83 0.33
CA PHE A 97 9.06 13.62 1.49
C PHE A 97 10.54 13.41 1.85
N GLY A 98 11.34 12.94 0.89
CA GLY A 98 12.79 12.88 0.97
C GLY A 98 13.34 11.77 1.86
N ALA A 99 12.51 10.79 2.25
CA ALA A 99 13.01 9.59 2.91
C ALA A 99 13.65 8.63 1.87
N ALA A 100 14.67 7.90 2.32
CA ALA A 100 15.36 6.93 1.47
C ALA A 100 14.51 5.66 1.32
N ILE A 101 14.46 5.13 0.09
CA ILE A 101 13.98 3.77 -0.19
C ILE A 101 15.20 2.84 -0.22
N ARG A 102 15.07 1.67 0.40
CA ARG A 102 16.16 0.72 0.58
C ARG A 102 15.63 -0.69 0.49
N ARG A 103 16.53 -1.65 0.26
CA ARG A 103 16.20 -3.06 0.47
C ARG A 103 15.78 -3.31 1.92
N SER A 104 14.71 -4.08 2.08
CA SER A 104 14.30 -4.56 3.39
C SER A 104 15.36 -5.52 3.96
N PRO A 105 15.58 -5.57 5.29
CA PRO A 105 16.50 -6.55 5.89
C PRO A 105 16.15 -7.98 5.49
N GLU A 106 14.85 -8.26 5.42
CA GLU A 106 14.28 -9.52 4.97
C GLU A 106 13.16 -9.23 3.97
N LYS A 107 13.03 -10.08 2.95
CA LYS A 107 11.89 -10.04 2.02
C LYS A 107 10.68 -10.70 2.67
N GLU A 108 9.54 -10.04 2.65
CA GLU A 108 8.28 -10.56 3.19
C GLU A 108 7.30 -10.86 2.03
N ILE A 109 6.99 -12.13 1.81
CA ILE A 109 5.94 -12.59 0.88
C ILE A 109 5.04 -13.60 1.60
N GLY A 110 3.78 -13.23 1.80
CA GLY A 110 2.78 -14.04 2.47
C GLY A 110 2.18 -13.38 3.70
N TRP A 111 1.64 -14.18 4.62
CA TRP A 111 0.89 -13.70 5.78
C TRP A 111 1.77 -13.66 7.03
N PHE A 112 2.05 -12.46 7.54
CA PHE A 112 2.92 -12.25 8.70
C PHE A 112 2.36 -11.23 9.71
N PRO A 113 2.71 -11.36 11.01
CA PRO A 113 2.28 -10.42 12.03
C PRO A 113 2.80 -9.00 11.81
N VAL A 114 1.94 -8.03 12.09
CA VAL A 114 2.22 -6.61 12.19
C VAL A 114 1.86 -6.16 13.60
N GLU A 115 2.81 -5.50 14.27
CA GLU A 115 2.66 -4.92 15.59
C GLU A 115 2.48 -3.41 15.49
N TRP A 116 1.44 -2.87 16.12
CA TRP A 116 1.22 -1.43 16.21
C TRP A 116 2.07 -0.82 17.33
N GLU A 117 2.81 0.25 17.03
CA GLU A 117 3.81 0.86 17.93
C GLU A 117 3.22 1.43 19.23
N ASN A 118 1.91 1.72 19.26
CA ASN A 118 1.27 2.22 20.48
C ASN A 118 0.94 1.11 21.50
N GLY A 119 1.09 -0.18 21.16
CA GLY A 119 0.78 -1.31 22.03
C GLY A 119 -0.69 -1.39 22.48
N MET A 120 -1.55 -0.51 21.97
CA MET A 120 -2.97 -0.41 22.33
C MET A 120 -3.86 -1.23 21.40
N SER A 121 -3.29 -1.83 20.36
CA SER A 121 -3.99 -2.69 19.41
C SER A 121 -3.27 -4.03 19.36
N GLU A 122 -4.04 -5.11 19.35
CA GLU A 122 -3.50 -6.46 19.20
C GLU A 122 -2.73 -6.56 17.87
N SER A 123 -1.65 -7.35 17.87
CA SER A 123 -0.95 -7.68 16.64
C SER A 123 -1.92 -8.32 15.66
N MET A 124 -1.80 -7.98 14.38
CA MET A 124 -2.64 -8.57 13.32
C MET A 124 -1.77 -9.26 12.29
N THR A 125 -2.24 -10.36 11.72
CA THR A 125 -1.59 -10.97 10.56
C THR A 125 -2.08 -10.26 9.30
N ALA A 126 -1.15 -9.62 8.58
CA ALA A 126 -1.42 -8.93 7.33
C ALA A 126 -0.78 -9.67 6.14
N PHE A 127 -1.24 -9.35 4.93
CA PHE A 127 -0.61 -9.86 3.71
C PHE A 127 0.56 -8.96 3.32
N HIS A 128 1.70 -9.54 3.00
CA HIS A 128 2.93 -8.85 2.64
C HIS A 128 3.38 -9.32 1.26
N TRP A 129 3.89 -8.37 0.47
CA TRP A 129 4.59 -8.68 -0.77
C TRP A 129 5.59 -7.58 -1.09
N HIS A 130 6.74 -7.58 -0.41
CA HIS A 130 7.77 -6.56 -0.64
C HIS A 130 9.20 -7.05 -0.38
N GLY A 131 10.13 -6.56 -1.20
CA GLY A 131 11.59 -6.69 -0.99
C GLY A 131 12.28 -5.38 -0.61
N GLU A 132 11.58 -4.25 -0.75
CA GLU A 132 12.06 -2.92 -0.37
C GLU A 132 11.27 -2.38 0.84
N THR A 133 11.83 -1.37 1.48
CA THR A 133 11.26 -0.63 2.60
C THR A 133 11.69 0.83 2.49
N PHE A 134 11.16 1.67 3.37
CA PHE A 134 11.45 3.09 3.46
C PHE A 134 12.05 3.44 4.81
N ASP A 135 12.81 4.52 4.87
CA ASP A 135 13.00 5.25 6.12
C ASP A 135 11.74 6.03 6.50
N ILE A 136 11.58 6.32 7.79
CA ILE A 136 10.50 7.17 8.26
C ILE A 136 10.86 8.63 7.96
N PRO A 137 10.02 9.40 7.21
CA PRO A 137 10.26 10.82 7.00
C PRO A 137 10.39 11.59 8.33
N LYS A 138 11.22 12.63 8.39
CA LYS A 138 11.53 13.35 9.66
C LYS A 138 10.30 13.88 10.43
N GLN A 139 9.22 14.18 9.71
CA GLN A 139 7.97 14.72 10.26
C GLN A 139 6.88 13.66 10.43
N ALA A 140 7.20 12.41 10.09
CA ALA A 140 6.28 11.30 10.17
C ALA A 140 6.35 10.61 11.54
N VAL A 141 5.25 9.98 11.92
CA VAL A 141 5.15 9.12 13.09
C VAL A 141 5.08 7.68 12.61
N ALA A 142 6.06 6.86 13.02
CA ALA A 142 5.99 5.42 12.79
C ALA A 142 4.79 4.82 13.55
N LEU A 143 4.08 3.91 12.91
CA LEU A 143 2.83 3.34 13.43
C LEU A 143 2.89 1.84 13.60
N ALA A 144 3.68 1.13 12.80
CA ALA A 144 3.74 -0.32 12.87
C ALA A 144 5.11 -0.87 12.43
N ARG A 145 5.39 -2.09 12.87
CA ARG A 145 6.57 -2.89 12.52
C ARG A 145 6.20 -4.38 12.39
N SER A 146 7.09 -5.17 11.81
CA SER A 146 7.11 -6.63 11.90
C SER A 146 8.48 -7.09 12.44
N GLU A 147 8.62 -8.39 12.73
CA GLU A 147 9.92 -8.96 13.11
C GLU A 147 10.96 -8.79 11.98
N ALA A 148 10.53 -8.88 10.73
CA ALA A 148 11.37 -8.84 9.53
C ALA A 148 11.65 -7.41 9.03
N CYS A 149 10.68 -6.50 9.17
CA CYS A 149 10.78 -5.13 8.71
C CYS A 149 10.35 -4.15 9.81
N PRO A 150 11.27 -3.32 10.34
CA PRO A 150 10.96 -2.41 11.44
C PRO A 150 10.03 -1.25 11.06
N ARG A 151 9.65 -1.12 9.78
CA ARG A 151 8.92 0.03 9.23
C ARG A 151 7.79 -0.47 8.33
N GLN A 152 6.67 -0.80 8.97
CA GLN A 152 5.49 -1.33 8.30
C GLN A 152 4.41 -0.28 8.07
N ALA A 153 4.35 0.79 8.87
CA ALA A 153 3.43 1.89 8.63
C ALA A 153 3.93 3.21 9.21
N PHE A 154 3.51 4.32 8.61
CA PHE A 154 3.70 5.66 9.18
C PHE A 154 2.57 6.62 8.80
N ARG A 155 2.44 7.69 9.57
CA ARG A 155 1.57 8.83 9.25
C ARG A 155 2.38 10.11 9.11
N LEU A 156 2.08 10.89 8.08
CA LEU A 156 2.69 12.18 7.79
C LEU A 156 1.61 13.18 7.39
N GLY A 157 1.27 14.13 8.27
CA GLY A 157 0.15 15.04 8.03
C GLY A 157 -1.16 14.27 7.82
N SER A 158 -1.77 14.46 6.64
CA SER A 158 -2.98 13.76 6.17
C SER A 158 -2.70 12.43 5.45
N ALA A 159 -1.43 12.09 5.19
CA ALA A 159 -1.05 10.84 4.56
C ALA A 159 -0.88 9.70 5.56
N LEU A 160 -1.36 8.51 5.18
CA LEU A 160 -1.13 7.24 5.84
C LEU A 160 -0.43 6.29 4.85
N ALA A 161 0.65 5.67 5.28
CA ALA A 161 1.43 4.75 4.47
C ALA A 161 1.48 3.38 5.15
N LEU A 162 1.11 2.32 4.42
CA LEU A 162 1.09 0.92 4.84
C LEU A 162 1.98 0.12 3.88
N GLN A 163 3.04 -0.51 4.38
CA GLN A 163 3.92 -1.36 3.56
C GLN A 163 3.26 -2.70 3.23
N PHE A 164 2.30 -3.13 4.04
CA PHE A 164 1.51 -4.35 3.92
C PHE A 164 0.14 -4.08 3.28
N HIS A 165 -0.52 -5.15 2.86
CA HIS A 165 -1.79 -5.15 2.15
C HIS A 165 -2.93 -5.57 3.08
N LEU A 166 -3.92 -4.68 3.19
CA LEU A 166 -5.18 -4.94 3.90
C LEU A 166 -6.37 -5.06 2.93
N GLU A 167 -6.18 -4.64 1.70
CA GLU A 167 -7.15 -4.60 0.61
C GLU A 167 -7.29 -5.91 -0.12
N THR A 168 -6.33 -6.82 0.02
CA THR A 168 -6.28 -8.07 -0.70
C THR A 168 -7.60 -8.82 -0.58
N THR A 169 -8.18 -9.15 -1.73
CA THR A 169 -9.27 -10.12 -1.90
C THR A 169 -8.70 -11.45 -2.40
N LEU A 170 -9.49 -12.54 -2.33
CA LEU A 170 -9.07 -13.85 -2.82
C LEU A 170 -8.66 -13.78 -4.30
N GLU A 171 -9.43 -13.05 -5.10
CA GLU A 171 -9.15 -12.82 -6.52
C GLU A 171 -7.84 -12.07 -6.73
N SER A 172 -7.62 -10.96 -6.02
CA SER A 172 -6.36 -10.21 -6.16
C SER A 172 -5.16 -11.00 -5.66
N MET A 173 -5.31 -11.79 -4.58
CA MET A 173 -4.24 -12.64 -4.07
C MET A 173 -3.84 -13.69 -5.10
N GLU A 174 -4.80 -14.38 -5.71
CA GLU A 174 -4.52 -15.36 -6.76
C GLU A 174 -3.87 -14.71 -7.99
N SER A 175 -4.28 -13.49 -8.34
CA SER A 175 -3.65 -12.70 -9.40
C SER A 175 -2.19 -12.37 -9.07
N MET A 176 -1.89 -11.91 -7.85
CA MET A 176 -0.53 -11.64 -7.39
C MET A 176 0.31 -12.92 -7.34
N LEU A 177 -0.24 -14.04 -6.83
CA LEU A 177 0.41 -15.36 -6.82
C LEU A 177 0.80 -15.82 -8.22
N LYS A 178 -0.09 -15.63 -9.21
CA LYS A 178 0.19 -16.00 -10.60
C LYS A 178 1.30 -15.15 -11.19
N ASN A 179 1.27 -13.83 -10.98
CA ASN A 179 2.23 -12.91 -11.61
C ASN A 179 3.57 -12.83 -10.87
N GLY A 180 3.62 -13.22 -9.59
CA GLY A 180 4.82 -13.24 -8.77
C GLY A 180 5.41 -14.64 -8.54
N ALA A 181 5.01 -15.64 -9.32
CA ALA A 181 5.46 -17.03 -9.16
C ALA A 181 7.00 -17.17 -9.23
N GLU A 182 7.64 -16.50 -10.19
CA GLU A 182 9.10 -16.49 -10.34
C GLU A 182 9.79 -15.84 -9.13
N GLU A 183 9.18 -14.78 -8.57
CA GLU A 183 9.72 -14.11 -7.39
C GLU A 183 9.69 -15.03 -6.17
N ILE A 184 8.58 -15.72 -5.95
CA ILE A 184 8.44 -16.71 -4.87
C ILE A 184 9.46 -17.83 -5.05
N GLU A 185 9.61 -18.36 -6.27
CA GLU A 185 10.59 -19.42 -6.55
C GLU A 185 12.03 -18.96 -6.27
N SER A 186 12.39 -17.76 -6.74
CA SER A 186 13.73 -17.19 -6.53
C SER A 186 14.05 -16.89 -5.06
N ALA A 187 13.04 -16.66 -4.24
CA ALA A 187 13.16 -16.38 -2.81
C ALA A 187 12.85 -17.61 -1.94
N SER A 188 12.74 -18.80 -2.54
CA SER A 188 12.49 -20.04 -1.83
C SER A 188 13.59 -20.31 -0.81
N GLY A 189 13.20 -20.60 0.43
CA GLY A 189 14.11 -20.79 1.56
C GLY A 189 14.42 -19.53 2.37
N CYS A 190 13.97 -18.34 1.94
CA CYS A 190 14.00 -17.14 2.79
C CYS A 190 13.04 -17.29 3.98
N LYS A 191 13.44 -16.78 5.17
CA LYS A 191 12.69 -16.97 6.43
C LYS A 191 11.25 -16.44 6.37
N TYR A 192 11.03 -15.35 5.64
CA TYR A 192 9.74 -14.66 5.55
C TYR A 192 9.12 -14.74 4.15
N VAL A 193 9.35 -15.85 3.45
CA VAL A 193 8.68 -16.15 2.18
C VAL A 193 7.91 -17.45 2.33
N GLN A 194 6.57 -17.34 2.32
CA GLN A 194 5.68 -18.49 2.38
C GLN A 194 5.59 -19.20 1.02
N SER A 195 5.32 -20.51 1.06
CA SER A 195 4.95 -21.24 -0.15
C SER A 195 3.56 -20.79 -0.64
N VAL A 196 3.29 -20.98 -1.94
CA VAL A 196 1.96 -20.70 -2.51
C VAL A 196 0.85 -21.47 -1.79
N GLU A 197 1.12 -22.70 -1.35
CA GLU A 197 0.18 -23.52 -0.59
C GLU A 197 -0.13 -22.90 0.78
N ASP A 198 0.90 -22.47 1.51
CA ASP A 198 0.74 -21.83 2.82
C ASP A 198 0.01 -20.49 2.71
N ILE A 199 0.32 -19.68 1.69
CA ILE A 199 -0.38 -18.41 1.43
C ILE A 199 -1.88 -18.64 1.27
N ARG A 200 -2.26 -19.63 0.45
CA ARG A 200 -3.68 -19.98 0.22
C ARG A 200 -4.35 -20.50 1.49
N LYS A 201 -3.66 -21.35 2.25
CA LYS A 201 -4.16 -21.92 3.49
C LYS A 201 -4.43 -20.84 4.55
N THR A 202 -3.50 -19.92 4.73
CA THR A 202 -3.60 -18.85 5.74
C THR A 202 -4.57 -17.73 5.33
N CYS A 203 -4.84 -17.58 4.03
CA CYS A 203 -5.78 -16.57 3.50
C CYS A 203 -7.16 -16.63 4.15
N ALA A 204 -7.75 -17.83 4.28
CA ALA A 204 -9.13 -18.00 4.74
C ALA A 204 -9.40 -17.40 6.14
N GLU A 205 -8.39 -17.40 7.02
CA GLU A 205 -8.53 -16.92 8.40
C GLU A 205 -8.27 -15.42 8.57
N ASN A 206 -7.62 -14.80 7.58
CA ASN A 206 -7.05 -13.46 7.73
C ASN A 206 -7.68 -12.44 6.79
N ILE A 207 -8.14 -12.84 5.60
CA ILE A 207 -8.58 -11.88 4.58
C ILE A 207 -9.74 -10.99 5.06
N GLY A 208 -10.76 -11.57 5.70
CA GLY A 208 -11.88 -10.80 6.24
C GLY A 208 -11.45 -9.81 7.33
N LYS A 209 -10.58 -10.23 8.25
CA LYS A 209 -10.06 -9.37 9.33
C LYS A 209 -9.23 -8.21 8.79
N ASN A 210 -8.44 -8.45 7.73
CA ASN A 210 -7.67 -7.44 7.04
C ASN A 210 -8.60 -6.41 6.38
N ASN A 211 -9.60 -6.88 5.63
CA ASN A 211 -10.57 -5.98 4.99
C ASN A 211 -11.40 -5.20 6.02
N ASP A 212 -11.80 -5.80 7.14
CA ASP A 212 -12.49 -5.09 8.23
C ASP A 212 -11.62 -3.99 8.86
N THR A 213 -10.31 -4.25 8.98
CA THR A 213 -9.35 -3.28 9.48
C THR A 213 -9.14 -2.14 8.49
N LEU A 214 -9.03 -2.47 7.20
CA LEU A 214 -8.98 -1.49 6.11
C LEU A 214 -10.20 -0.57 6.14
N VAL A 215 -11.41 -1.13 6.30
CA VAL A 215 -12.64 -0.35 6.39
C VAL A 215 -12.58 0.69 7.51
N LYS A 216 -12.09 0.31 8.70
CA LYS A 216 -11.92 1.25 9.82
C LYS A 216 -10.91 2.36 9.51
N ILE A 217 -9.83 2.02 8.80
CA ILE A 217 -8.82 2.99 8.35
C ILE A 217 -9.45 3.96 7.35
N LEU A 218 -10.18 3.45 6.35
CA LEU A 218 -10.84 4.28 5.34
C LEU A 218 -11.91 5.19 5.98
N ASP A 219 -12.75 4.67 6.87
CA ASP A 219 -13.73 5.48 7.62
C ASP A 219 -13.04 6.60 8.43
N PHE A 220 -11.92 6.29 9.11
CA PHE A 220 -11.15 7.29 9.85
C PHE A 220 -10.58 8.40 8.96
N MET A 221 -10.05 8.03 7.79
CA MET A 221 -9.47 8.98 6.84
C MET A 221 -10.54 9.84 6.16
N LEU A 222 -11.71 9.27 5.84
CA LEU A 222 -12.85 9.99 5.27
C LEU A 222 -13.54 10.93 6.26
N ALA A 223 -13.46 10.65 7.56
CA ALA A 223 -14.09 11.47 8.60
C ALA A 223 -13.34 12.78 8.91
N LYS A 224 -12.04 12.86 8.58
CA LYS A 224 -11.23 14.05 8.83
C LYS A 224 -11.44 15.09 7.73
N LYS A 225 -12.14 16.18 8.09
CA LYS A 225 -12.21 17.44 7.36
C LYS A 225 -11.37 18.50 8.06
#